data_AF-A0A7C3QQ02-F1
#
_entry.id   AF-A0A7C3QQ02-F1
#
_cell.length_a   1.000
_cell.length_b   1.000
_cell.length_c   1.000
_cell.angle_alpha   90.00
_cell.angle_beta   90.00
_cell.angle_gamma   90.00
#
_symmetry.space_group_name_H-M   'P 1'
#
loop_
_entity.id
_entity.type
_entity.pdbx_description
1 polymer ?
#
loop_
_entity_poly.entity_id
_entity_poly.type
_entity_poly.pdbx_seq_one_letter_code
_entity_poly.pdbx_strand_id
1 'polypeptide(L)'
;MIGRVLFVFVFLPGILYAQTARTRALPDPYYPQKPAGELKLNYYYDRTGRWVKFSDWIPFLQKKYVPRYFEDFYDLYHLPHHYNVLETKESIYFLAASLSTRFRHPKNALCKIETPEDDYKYRNLMHMHVNLVIMRMFLRLGSLYDKRHLYFHDLDHADDLEISFRIAQSYYMQAKPFWENAKRFAAAADEIKKELDLPAMEDERYKILNGRLDFERIIALHLAKVNKKLEVTSAFLDEEGRPRPVKKKMQKDIEGMFDERFTADPLSPPVLDPEWKELPLIPGEKEDDMKPLENVFPGKNK
;
A
#
# COMPACT_ATOMS: atom_id res chain seq x y z
N MET A 1 -13.72 87.26 -32.18
CA MET A 1 -13.37 88.34 -31.22
C MET A 1 -14.15 88.13 -29.93
N ILE A 2 -13.42 88.34 -28.84
CA ILE A 2 -13.74 88.21 -27.41
C ILE A 2 -15.08 88.83 -26.98
N GLY A 3 -15.82 88.06 -26.16
CA GLY A 3 -16.26 88.49 -24.81
C GLY A 3 -17.62 89.19 -24.66
N ARG A 4 -18.52 88.57 -23.87
CA ARG A 4 -19.34 89.23 -22.83
C ARG A 4 -20.08 88.16 -22.00
N VAL A 5 -19.66 87.97 -20.74
CA VAL A 5 -20.26 88.52 -19.50
C VAL A 5 -21.35 87.59 -18.92
N LEU A 6 -21.00 86.97 -17.78
CA LEU A 6 -21.91 86.38 -16.80
C LEU A 6 -22.83 87.46 -16.20
N PHE A 7 -24.09 87.10 -15.93
CA PHE A 7 -24.78 87.51 -14.69
C PHE A 7 -25.87 86.51 -14.28
N VAL A 8 -26.10 86.50 -12.98
CA VAL A 8 -26.67 85.48 -12.09
C VAL A 8 -28.19 85.62 -11.91
N PHE A 9 -28.79 84.68 -11.16
CA PHE A 9 -30.08 84.67 -10.43
C PHE A 9 -31.26 83.97 -11.17
N VAL A 10 -32.13 83.14 -10.59
CA VAL A 10 -32.27 82.50 -9.26
C VAL A 10 -33.47 81.52 -9.29
N PHE A 11 -33.47 80.50 -8.41
CA PHE A 11 -34.60 79.70 -7.86
C PHE A 11 -35.65 79.04 -8.77
N LEU A 12 -35.94 77.76 -8.49
CA LEU A 12 -37.18 77.34 -7.79
C LEU A 12 -37.09 75.86 -7.33
N PRO A 13 -37.85 75.48 -6.29
CA PRO A 13 -37.58 74.38 -5.37
C PRO A 13 -38.17 73.05 -5.84
N GLY A 14 -37.67 71.98 -5.23
CA GLY A 14 -38.13 70.63 -5.46
C GLY A 14 -39.57 70.38 -5.04
N ILE A 15 -40.22 69.49 -5.77
CA ILE A 15 -41.29 68.63 -5.26
C ILE A 15 -41.07 67.21 -5.78
N LEU A 16 -41.04 66.32 -4.80
CA LEU A 16 -41.16 64.88 -4.82
C LEU A 16 -42.05 64.33 -5.94
N TYR A 17 -41.51 63.38 -6.71
CA TYR A 17 -42.27 62.21 -7.14
C TYR A 17 -41.57 60.96 -6.62
N ALA A 18 -42.02 60.52 -5.45
CA ALA A 18 -41.81 59.15 -4.99
C ALA A 18 -42.67 58.23 -5.86
N GLN A 19 -42.08 57.68 -6.93
CA GLN A 19 -42.60 56.47 -7.54
C GLN A 19 -41.93 55.28 -6.87
N THR A 20 -42.62 54.74 -5.86
CA THR A 20 -42.40 53.39 -5.34
C THR A 20 -42.72 52.39 -6.44
N ALA A 21 -41.76 52.10 -7.32
CA ALA A 21 -41.69 50.80 -7.97
C ALA A 21 -41.23 49.81 -6.90
N ARG A 22 -42.17 49.28 -6.11
CA ARG A 22 -41.92 48.05 -5.34
C ARG A 22 -41.61 46.95 -6.34
N THR A 23 -40.33 46.71 -6.59
CA THR A 23 -39.88 45.46 -7.18
C THR A 23 -40.44 44.36 -6.27
N ARG A 24 -41.44 43.61 -6.74
CA ARG A 24 -41.80 42.34 -6.12
C ARG A 24 -40.60 41.42 -6.35
N ALA A 25 -39.61 41.51 -5.47
CA ALA A 25 -38.63 40.46 -5.34
C ALA A 25 -39.40 39.23 -4.88
N LEU A 26 -39.66 38.30 -5.82
CA LEU A 26 -40.11 36.98 -5.47
C LEU A 26 -39.02 36.39 -4.55
N PRO A 27 -39.35 35.97 -3.32
CA PRO A 27 -38.38 35.27 -2.51
C PRO A 27 -37.96 34.01 -3.28
N ASP A 28 -36.66 33.79 -3.40
CA ASP A 28 -36.14 32.54 -3.98
C ASP A 28 -36.72 31.37 -3.17
N PRO A 29 -37.56 30.50 -3.77
CA PRO A 29 -38.26 29.47 -3.02
C PRO A 29 -37.31 28.40 -2.48
N TYR A 30 -36.05 28.37 -2.94
CA TYR A 30 -35.09 27.34 -2.57
C TYR A 30 -34.15 27.76 -1.43
N TYR A 31 -33.93 29.05 -1.20
CA TYR A 31 -33.02 29.54 -0.15
C TYR A 31 -33.50 30.85 0.50
N PRO A 32 -34.32 30.81 1.57
CA PRO A 32 -34.57 32.00 2.38
C PRO A 32 -33.28 32.42 3.10
N GLN A 33 -32.67 33.52 2.66
CA GLN A 33 -31.44 34.03 3.27
C GLN A 33 -31.72 34.80 4.56
N LYS A 34 -31.35 34.20 5.70
CA LYS A 34 -30.33 34.67 6.67
C LYS A 34 -30.61 34.08 8.08
N PRO A 35 -29.88 33.06 8.54
CA PRO A 35 -29.86 32.74 9.97
C PRO A 35 -29.02 33.78 10.72
N ALA A 36 -29.58 34.37 11.77
CA ALA A 36 -28.90 35.28 12.70
C ALA A 36 -27.99 34.52 13.68
N GLY A 37 -27.05 33.71 13.17
CA GLY A 37 -26.17 32.87 14.00
C GLY A 37 -24.83 32.58 13.32
N GLU A 38 -23.81 32.30 14.14
CA GLU A 38 -22.43 32.05 13.70
C GLU A 38 -22.33 30.92 12.67
N LEU A 39 -21.60 31.20 11.58
CA LEU A 39 -21.19 30.23 10.59
C LEU A 39 -20.22 29.22 11.22
N LYS A 40 -20.70 28.04 11.61
CA LYS A 40 -19.83 26.88 11.86
C LYS A 40 -19.46 26.25 10.52
N LEU A 41 -18.21 26.45 10.09
CA LEU A 41 -17.67 26.08 8.77
C LEU A 41 -17.81 24.59 8.35
N ASN A 42 -18.29 23.69 9.23
CA ASN A 42 -18.28 22.25 8.99
C ASN A 42 -19.67 21.59 8.88
N TYR A 43 -20.76 22.37 8.87
CA TYR A 43 -22.12 21.83 8.83
C TYR A 43 -22.95 22.53 7.73
N TYR A 44 -23.59 21.73 6.88
CA TYR A 44 -24.58 22.22 5.91
C TYR A 44 -25.97 21.69 6.27
N TYR A 45 -26.99 22.43 5.83
CA TYR A 45 -28.38 22.10 6.06
C TYR A 45 -28.83 20.96 5.14
N ASP A 46 -29.28 19.84 5.71
CA ASP A 46 -30.18 18.92 5.02
C ASP A 46 -31.62 19.47 5.05
N ARG A 47 -32.45 19.15 4.05
CA ARG A 47 -33.86 19.60 3.93
C ARG A 47 -34.73 19.16 5.12
N THR A 48 -34.23 18.22 5.93
CA THR A 48 -34.87 17.68 7.14
C THR A 48 -34.55 18.47 8.41
N GLY A 49 -33.67 19.48 8.35
CA GLY A 49 -33.33 20.34 9.49
C GLY A 49 -32.48 19.66 10.58
N ARG A 50 -31.97 18.45 10.34
CA ARG A 50 -31.04 17.78 11.26
C ARG A 50 -29.59 18.14 10.92
N TRP A 51 -28.78 18.30 11.96
CA TRP A 51 -27.34 18.52 11.84
C TRP A 51 -26.67 17.24 11.35
N VAL A 52 -26.20 17.25 10.11
CA VAL A 52 -25.45 16.14 9.52
C VAL A 52 -24.03 16.63 9.21
N LYS A 53 -23.01 15.85 9.58
CA LYS A 53 -21.61 16.17 9.25
C LYS A 53 -21.46 16.12 7.73
N PHE A 54 -20.69 17.02 7.14
CA PHE A 54 -20.46 17.07 5.68
C PHE A 54 -20.03 15.72 5.08
N SER A 55 -19.32 14.88 5.85
CA SER A 55 -18.92 13.52 5.47
C SER A 55 -20.10 12.61 5.08
N ASP A 56 -21.25 12.79 5.72
CA ASP A 56 -22.40 11.91 5.56
C ASP A 56 -23.32 12.38 4.42
N TRP A 57 -23.11 13.61 3.91
CA TRP A 57 -23.91 14.21 2.83
C TRP A 57 -23.41 13.87 1.43
N ILE A 58 -22.18 13.35 1.26
CA ILE A 58 -21.66 12.98 -0.06
C ILE A 58 -22.45 11.75 -0.57
N PRO A 59 -23.31 11.88 -1.60
CA PRO A 59 -24.22 10.81 -2.03
C PRO A 59 -23.53 9.80 -2.95
N PHE A 60 -22.29 9.44 -2.65
CA PHE A 60 -21.66 8.26 -3.23
C PHE A 60 -21.52 7.25 -2.10
N LEU A 61 -22.30 6.18 -2.17
CA LEU A 61 -21.92 4.93 -1.54
C LEU A 61 -20.50 4.64 -2.04
N GLN A 62 -19.47 4.99 -1.24
CA GLN A 62 -18.10 4.61 -1.56
C GLN A 62 -18.13 3.10 -1.60
N LYS A 63 -18.23 2.53 -2.81
CA LYS A 63 -18.13 1.09 -2.99
C LYS A 63 -16.73 0.74 -2.52
N LYS A 64 -16.62 0.26 -1.29
CA LYS A 64 -15.37 -0.28 -0.78
C LYS A 64 -15.00 -1.41 -1.72
N TYR A 65 -13.95 -1.19 -2.50
CA TYR A 65 -13.45 -2.20 -3.41
C TYR A 65 -12.76 -3.26 -2.56
N VAL A 66 -13.36 -4.45 -2.49
CA VAL A 66 -12.78 -5.59 -1.78
C VAL A 66 -12.15 -6.50 -2.83
N PRO A 67 -10.81 -6.62 -2.87
CA PRO A 67 -10.15 -7.51 -3.82
C PRO A 67 -10.56 -8.95 -3.54
N ARG A 68 -10.97 -9.69 -4.57
CA ARG A 68 -11.42 -11.10 -4.45
C ARG A 68 -10.59 -12.06 -5.29
N TYR A 69 -10.00 -11.56 -6.35
CA TYR A 69 -9.22 -12.33 -7.31
C TYR A 69 -7.76 -11.90 -7.28
N PHE A 70 -6.88 -12.79 -7.73
CA PHE A 70 -5.46 -12.53 -7.87
C PHE A 70 -5.16 -11.20 -8.59
N GLU A 71 -5.84 -10.98 -9.71
CA GLU A 71 -5.68 -9.78 -10.54
C GLU A 71 -6.10 -8.49 -9.83
N ASP A 72 -7.14 -8.57 -9.00
CA ASP A 72 -7.60 -7.41 -8.22
C ASP A 72 -6.52 -6.96 -7.21
N PHE A 73 -5.81 -7.91 -6.58
CA PHE A 73 -4.69 -7.61 -5.68
C PHE A 73 -3.49 -7.07 -6.46
N TYR A 74 -3.20 -7.67 -7.62
CA TYR A 74 -2.12 -7.20 -8.49
C TYR A 74 -2.35 -5.74 -8.86
N ASP A 75 -3.51 -5.38 -9.42
CA ASP A 75 -3.82 -4.02 -9.88
C ASP A 75 -3.67 -2.97 -8.76
N LEU A 76 -4.06 -3.32 -7.52
CA LEU A 76 -3.98 -2.41 -6.37
C LEU A 76 -2.57 -2.24 -5.80
N TYR A 77 -1.82 -3.34 -5.66
CA TYR A 77 -0.62 -3.36 -4.81
C TYR A 77 0.69 -3.54 -5.59
N HIS A 78 0.67 -3.79 -6.89
CA HIS A 78 1.90 -4.02 -7.68
C HIS A 78 2.76 -2.76 -7.87
N LEU A 79 2.18 -1.56 -7.73
CA LEU A 79 2.87 -0.31 -8.02
C LEU A 79 4.01 -0.03 -7.03
N PRO A 80 5.14 0.52 -7.50
CA PRO A 80 6.27 0.83 -6.63
C PRO A 80 5.94 2.03 -5.72
N HIS A 81 5.90 1.80 -4.42
CA HIS A 81 5.80 2.86 -3.42
C HIS A 81 7.13 3.61 -3.35
N HIS A 82 7.08 4.93 -3.56
CA HIS A 82 8.31 5.70 -3.77
C HIS A 82 9.25 5.64 -2.55
N TYR A 83 8.72 5.73 -1.31
CA TYR A 83 9.53 5.69 -0.08
C TYR A 83 8.81 5.21 1.20
N ASN A 84 7.49 4.99 1.20
CA ASN A 84 6.77 4.65 2.43
C ASN A 84 6.96 3.17 2.79
N VAL A 85 7.61 2.94 3.93
CA VAL A 85 7.88 1.60 4.48
C VAL A 85 6.58 0.86 4.81
N LEU A 86 5.59 1.55 5.37
CA LEU A 86 4.33 0.94 5.78
C LEU A 86 3.52 0.46 4.57
N GLU A 87 3.36 1.32 3.57
CA GLU A 87 2.66 0.97 2.32
C GLU A 87 3.38 -0.15 1.56
N THR A 88 4.72 -0.15 1.58
CA THR A 88 5.52 -1.24 0.97
C THR A 88 5.27 -2.56 1.68
N LYS A 89 5.25 -2.57 3.02
CA LYS A 89 4.97 -3.77 3.83
C LYS A 89 3.55 -4.26 3.63
N GLU A 90 2.58 -3.35 3.60
CA GLU A 90 1.18 -3.64 3.32
C GLU A 90 1.02 -4.27 1.94
N SER A 91 1.70 -3.73 0.93
CA SER A 91 1.70 -4.29 -0.42
C SER A 91 2.33 -5.68 -0.48
N ILE A 92 3.47 -5.88 0.20
CA ILE A 92 4.08 -7.22 0.31
C ILE A 92 3.09 -8.20 0.95
N TYR A 93 2.42 -7.80 2.03
CA TYR A 93 1.45 -8.64 2.73
C TYR A 93 0.30 -9.05 1.81
N PHE A 94 -0.33 -8.09 1.14
CA PHE A 94 -1.48 -8.36 0.27
C PHE A 94 -1.09 -9.11 -1.01
N LEU A 95 0.06 -8.80 -1.61
CA LEU A 95 0.56 -9.56 -2.76
C LEU A 95 0.95 -10.98 -2.38
N ALA A 96 1.57 -11.20 -1.21
CA ALA A 96 1.86 -12.54 -0.72
C ALA A 96 0.57 -13.34 -0.46
N ALA A 97 -0.44 -12.70 0.15
CA ALA A 97 -1.77 -13.30 0.32
C ALA A 97 -2.43 -13.60 -1.03
N SER A 98 -2.22 -12.76 -2.05
CA SER A 98 -2.79 -12.98 -3.39
C SER A 98 -2.33 -14.29 -4.03
N LEU A 99 -1.11 -14.76 -3.70
CA LEU A 99 -0.54 -16.00 -4.27
C LEU A 99 -1.38 -17.25 -3.95
N SER A 100 -2.17 -17.25 -2.88
CA SER A 100 -3.08 -18.35 -2.53
C SER A 100 -4.51 -18.15 -3.06
N THR A 101 -4.81 -16.98 -3.63
CA THR A 101 -6.15 -16.66 -4.13
C THR A 101 -6.39 -17.21 -5.53
N ARG A 102 -7.67 -17.33 -5.88
CA ARG A 102 -8.09 -17.77 -7.21
C ARG A 102 -7.93 -16.66 -8.24
N PHE A 103 -7.58 -17.04 -9.46
CA PHE A 103 -7.61 -16.17 -10.64
C PHE A 103 -9.05 -15.84 -11.06
N ARG A 104 -9.19 -14.74 -11.80
CA ARG A 104 -10.43 -14.42 -12.50
C ARG A 104 -10.76 -15.48 -13.53
N HIS A 105 -12.02 -15.47 -13.97
CA HIS A 105 -12.41 -16.22 -15.16
C HIS A 105 -11.60 -15.72 -16.37
N PRO A 106 -11.08 -16.57 -17.27
CA PRO A 106 -10.20 -16.18 -18.38
C PRO A 106 -10.74 -15.05 -19.26
N LYS A 107 -12.06 -14.98 -19.43
CA LYS A 107 -12.76 -13.87 -20.12
C LYS A 107 -12.42 -12.47 -19.57
N ASN A 108 -12.10 -12.39 -18.27
CA ASN A 108 -11.81 -11.14 -17.57
C ASN A 108 -10.33 -11.07 -17.14
N ALA A 109 -9.44 -11.85 -17.76
CA ALA A 109 -8.01 -11.76 -17.55
C ALA A 109 -7.44 -10.45 -18.13
N LEU A 110 -6.20 -10.13 -17.78
CA LEU A 110 -5.51 -8.91 -18.25
C LEU A 110 -5.19 -8.94 -19.76
N CYS A 111 -5.05 -10.13 -20.34
CA CYS A 111 -4.85 -10.32 -21.77
C CYS A 111 -5.95 -11.22 -22.36
N LYS A 112 -6.05 -11.23 -23.69
CA LYS A 112 -6.96 -12.15 -24.39
C LYS A 112 -6.45 -13.58 -24.29
N ILE A 113 -7.29 -14.46 -23.73
CA ILE A 113 -7.01 -15.90 -23.59
C ILE A 113 -7.96 -16.66 -24.51
N GLU A 114 -7.42 -17.45 -25.45
CA GLU A 114 -8.22 -18.22 -26.40
C GLU A 114 -8.16 -19.73 -26.12
N THR A 115 -7.00 -20.24 -25.70
CA THR A 115 -6.79 -21.67 -25.45
C THR A 115 -6.55 -21.97 -23.96
N PRO A 116 -6.74 -23.23 -23.51
CA PRO A 116 -6.36 -23.64 -22.15
C PRO A 116 -4.85 -23.51 -21.88
N GLU A 117 -4.03 -23.66 -22.92
CA GLU A 117 -2.57 -23.45 -22.86
C GLU A 117 -2.25 -21.98 -22.55
N ASP A 118 -2.94 -21.04 -23.21
CA ASP A 118 -2.80 -19.61 -22.92
C ASP A 118 -3.13 -19.30 -21.45
N ASP A 119 -4.20 -19.91 -20.89
CA ASP A 119 -4.58 -19.72 -19.47
C ASP A 119 -3.51 -20.26 -18.52
N TYR A 120 -2.95 -21.44 -18.80
CA TYR A 120 -1.87 -22.02 -18.00
C TYR A 120 -0.63 -21.11 -18.00
N LYS A 121 -0.20 -20.64 -19.17
CA LYS A 121 0.93 -19.73 -19.30
C LYS A 121 0.67 -18.41 -18.57
N TYR A 122 -0.52 -17.84 -18.74
CA TYR A 122 -0.93 -16.59 -18.11
C TYR A 122 -0.79 -16.66 -16.58
N ARG A 123 -1.33 -17.70 -15.95
CA ARG A 123 -1.25 -17.87 -14.48
C ARG A 123 0.18 -17.99 -14.00
N ASN A 124 1.02 -18.74 -14.71
CA ASN A 124 2.43 -18.87 -14.39
C ASN A 124 3.19 -17.55 -14.55
N LEU A 125 2.91 -16.77 -15.60
CA LEU A 125 3.50 -15.44 -15.78
C LEU A 125 3.08 -14.47 -14.67
N MET A 126 1.80 -14.48 -14.28
CA MET A 126 1.30 -13.65 -13.19
C MET A 126 1.95 -14.02 -11.85
N HIS A 127 2.03 -15.31 -11.53
CA HIS A 127 2.73 -15.77 -10.32
C HIS A 127 4.22 -15.41 -10.35
N MET A 128 4.90 -15.63 -11.48
CA MET A 128 6.30 -15.23 -11.65
C MET A 128 6.47 -13.74 -11.38
N HIS A 129 5.67 -12.90 -12.05
CA HIS A 129 5.79 -11.46 -11.96
C HIS A 129 5.49 -10.93 -10.55
N VAL A 130 4.44 -11.41 -9.88
CA VAL A 130 4.13 -11.01 -8.50
C VAL A 130 5.23 -11.41 -7.52
N ASN A 131 5.76 -12.64 -7.63
CA ASN A 131 6.91 -13.05 -6.81
C ASN A 131 8.12 -12.13 -7.04
N LEU A 132 8.36 -11.72 -8.30
CA LEU A 132 9.42 -10.81 -8.66
C LEU A 132 9.21 -9.41 -8.06
N VAL A 133 7.98 -8.89 -8.11
CA VAL A 133 7.60 -7.59 -7.49
C VAL A 133 7.81 -7.62 -5.98
N ILE A 134 7.31 -8.66 -5.29
CA ILE A 134 7.49 -8.84 -3.84
C ILE A 134 8.98 -8.85 -3.48
N MET A 135 9.78 -9.63 -4.22
CA MET A 135 11.23 -9.69 -4.01
C MET A 135 11.90 -8.31 -4.19
N ARG A 136 11.52 -7.53 -5.21
CA ARG A 136 12.04 -6.16 -5.40
C ARG A 136 11.65 -5.25 -4.23
N MET A 137 10.44 -5.40 -3.69
CA MET A 137 10.00 -4.64 -2.51
C MET A 137 10.82 -5.00 -1.27
N PHE A 138 11.14 -6.28 -1.04
CA PHE A 138 12.04 -6.67 0.04
C PHE A 138 13.46 -6.13 -0.15
N LEU A 139 14.02 -6.20 -1.36
CA LEU A 139 15.31 -5.59 -1.67
C LEU A 139 15.30 -4.07 -1.40
N ARG A 140 14.19 -3.42 -1.76
CA ARG A 140 14.00 -1.99 -1.50
C ARG A 140 13.96 -1.71 0.01
N LEU A 141 13.20 -2.47 0.78
CA LEU A 141 13.18 -2.34 2.24
C LEU A 141 14.57 -2.54 2.85
N GLY A 142 15.30 -3.58 2.45
CA GLY A 142 16.67 -3.81 2.89
C GLY A 142 17.59 -2.62 2.58
N SER A 143 17.45 -2.02 1.39
CA SER A 143 18.25 -0.86 0.99
C SER A 143 18.00 0.41 1.82
N LEU A 144 16.85 0.52 2.49
CA LEU A 144 16.55 1.67 3.37
C LEU A 144 17.32 1.58 4.69
N TYR A 145 17.56 0.37 5.19
CA TYR A 145 18.29 0.13 6.43
C TYR A 145 19.79 -0.16 6.19
N ASP A 146 20.18 -0.42 4.94
CA ASP A 146 21.57 -0.63 4.54
C ASP A 146 22.27 0.70 4.18
N LYS A 147 23.06 1.22 5.12
CA LYS A 147 23.92 2.38 4.87
C LYS A 147 24.98 2.04 3.81
N ARG A 148 25.06 2.81 2.70
CA ARG A 148 25.96 2.53 1.56
C ARG A 148 27.43 2.30 1.95
N HIS A 149 28.01 3.20 2.74
CA HIS A 149 29.40 3.14 3.20
C HIS A 149 29.44 3.33 4.72
N LEU A 150 30.32 2.57 5.38
CA LEU A 150 30.57 2.67 6.82
C LEU A 150 31.95 3.33 7.02
N TYR A 151 31.97 4.50 7.65
CA TYR A 151 33.18 5.25 7.97
C TYR A 151 33.52 5.19 9.46
N PHE A 152 34.73 5.61 9.84
CA PHE A 152 35.18 5.55 11.24
C PHE A 152 34.32 6.41 12.19
N HIS A 153 33.86 7.59 11.75
CA HIS A 153 33.02 8.48 12.54
C HIS A 153 31.58 7.97 12.71
N ASP A 154 31.20 6.93 11.96
CA ASP A 154 29.88 6.33 12.10
C ASP A 154 29.81 5.37 13.29
N LEU A 155 30.96 4.90 13.76
CA LEU A 155 31.07 3.96 14.88
C LEU A 155 30.62 4.58 16.20
N ASP A 156 30.59 5.91 16.30
CA ASP A 156 29.96 6.64 17.42
C ASP A 156 28.50 6.19 17.64
N HIS A 157 27.82 5.77 16.55
CA HIS A 157 26.46 5.26 16.49
C HIS A 157 26.38 3.75 16.20
N ALA A 158 27.43 2.98 16.54
CA ALA A 158 27.52 1.55 16.22
C ALA A 158 26.31 0.72 16.69
N ASP A 159 25.72 1.04 17.86
CA ASP A 159 24.52 0.34 18.36
C ASP A 159 23.33 0.41 17.39
N ASP A 160 23.06 1.60 16.82
CA ASP A 160 21.94 1.79 15.86
C ASP A 160 22.25 1.14 14.52
N LEU A 161 23.52 1.21 14.12
CA LEU A 161 23.98 0.61 12.87
C LEU A 161 23.90 -0.91 12.91
N GLU A 162 24.27 -1.55 14.02
CA GLU A 162 24.13 -3.00 14.19
C GLU A 162 22.67 -3.42 14.03
N ILE A 163 21.74 -2.72 14.71
CA ILE A 163 20.30 -2.94 14.60
C ILE A 163 19.83 -2.77 13.15
N SER A 164 20.19 -1.66 12.51
CA SER A 164 19.79 -1.35 11.14
C SER A 164 20.30 -2.40 10.16
N PHE A 165 21.55 -2.84 10.31
CA PHE A 165 22.14 -3.87 9.44
C PHE A 165 21.50 -5.24 9.66
N ARG A 166 21.13 -5.62 10.89
CA ARG A 166 20.35 -6.85 11.16
C ARG A 166 18.97 -6.80 10.47
N ILE A 167 18.29 -5.66 10.52
CA ILE A 167 17.01 -5.45 9.81
C ILE A 167 17.22 -5.56 8.29
N ALA A 168 18.27 -4.96 7.73
CA ALA A 168 18.58 -5.08 6.31
C ALA A 168 18.85 -6.53 5.89
N GLN A 169 19.64 -7.26 6.69
CA GLN A 169 19.96 -8.67 6.48
C GLN A 169 18.68 -9.53 6.41
N SER A 170 17.74 -9.33 7.34
CA SER A 170 16.50 -10.10 7.38
C SER A 170 15.63 -9.88 6.14
N TYR A 171 15.52 -8.64 5.64
CA TYR A 171 14.79 -8.36 4.41
C TYR A 171 15.45 -8.99 3.18
N TYR A 172 16.77 -8.94 3.08
CA TYR A 172 17.49 -9.61 2.00
C TYR A 172 17.33 -11.13 2.05
N MET A 173 17.28 -11.73 3.24
CA MET A 173 16.98 -13.16 3.40
C MET A 173 15.55 -13.51 2.97
N GLN A 174 14.56 -12.70 3.37
CA GLN A 174 13.16 -12.89 2.97
C GLN A 174 12.94 -12.76 1.46
N ALA A 175 13.78 -12.00 0.75
CA ALA A 175 13.70 -11.85 -0.70
C ALA A 175 14.02 -13.14 -1.49
N LYS A 176 14.86 -14.03 -0.91
CA LYS A 176 15.38 -15.24 -1.58
C LYS A 176 14.30 -16.24 -2.03
N PRO A 177 13.36 -16.70 -1.18
CA PRO A 177 12.34 -17.67 -1.59
C PRO A 177 11.44 -17.15 -2.72
N PHE A 178 11.11 -15.86 -2.74
CA PHE A 178 10.32 -15.28 -3.81
C PHE A 178 11.06 -15.29 -5.16
N TRP A 179 12.38 -15.08 -5.15
CA TRP A 179 13.18 -15.23 -6.37
C TRP A 179 13.22 -16.67 -6.89
N GLU A 180 13.39 -17.66 -6.00
CA GLU A 180 13.37 -19.08 -6.37
C GLU A 180 12.02 -19.49 -6.97
N ASN A 181 10.92 -19.02 -6.36
CA ASN A 181 9.57 -19.22 -6.90
C ASN A 181 9.39 -18.55 -8.26
N ALA A 182 9.89 -17.31 -8.44
CA ALA A 182 9.84 -16.63 -9.73
C ALA A 182 10.58 -17.44 -10.82
N LYS A 183 11.77 -17.98 -10.54
CA LYS A 183 12.50 -18.86 -11.45
C LYS A 183 11.68 -20.12 -11.82
N ARG A 184 11.05 -20.75 -10.82
CA ARG A 184 10.21 -21.94 -11.02
C ARG A 184 9.02 -21.64 -11.95
N PHE A 185 8.29 -20.57 -11.70
CA PHE A 185 7.15 -20.19 -12.53
C PHE A 185 7.57 -19.69 -13.92
N ALA A 186 8.72 -19.02 -14.04
CA ALA A 186 9.29 -18.66 -15.33
C ALA A 186 9.60 -19.89 -16.19
N ALA A 187 10.16 -20.94 -15.59
CA ALA A 187 10.42 -22.20 -16.29
C ALA A 187 9.11 -22.91 -16.71
N ALA A 188 8.11 -22.97 -15.82
CA ALA A 188 6.81 -23.56 -16.15
C ALA A 188 6.09 -22.79 -17.27
N ALA A 189 6.20 -21.45 -17.29
CA ALA A 189 5.65 -20.63 -18.37
C ALA A 189 6.37 -20.82 -19.72
N ASP A 190 7.62 -21.30 -19.72
CA ASP A 190 8.42 -21.52 -20.94
C ASP A 190 8.07 -22.83 -21.68
N GLU A 191 7.36 -23.75 -21.02
CA GLU A 191 6.84 -24.97 -21.64
C GLU A 191 5.94 -24.64 -22.84
N ILE A 192 5.25 -23.50 -22.77
CA ILE A 192 4.36 -23.01 -23.82
C ILE A 192 5.07 -21.91 -24.63
N LYS A 193 5.40 -22.24 -25.88
CA LYS A 193 6.18 -21.35 -26.78
C LYS A 193 5.41 -20.16 -27.33
N LYS A 194 4.08 -20.23 -27.36
CA LYS A 194 3.24 -19.11 -27.80
C LYS A 194 3.35 -17.94 -26.83
N GLU A 195 3.67 -16.74 -27.32
CA GLU A 195 3.74 -15.53 -26.51
C GLU A 195 2.33 -14.98 -26.25
N LEU A 196 2.11 -14.47 -25.03
CA LEU A 196 0.88 -13.77 -24.67
C LEU A 196 1.04 -12.26 -24.86
N ASP A 197 -0.08 -11.54 -24.97
CA ASP A 197 -0.12 -10.07 -25.05
C ASP A 197 0.13 -9.41 -23.68
N LEU A 198 1.27 -9.78 -23.07
CA LEU A 198 1.80 -9.26 -21.81
C LEU A 198 3.31 -9.03 -21.98
N PRO A 199 3.71 -8.09 -22.85
CA PRO A 199 5.09 -7.98 -23.33
C PRO A 199 6.10 -7.74 -22.20
N ALA A 200 5.72 -6.98 -21.16
CA ALA A 200 6.60 -6.74 -20.01
C ALA A 200 6.91 -8.02 -19.22
N MET A 201 5.90 -8.86 -18.97
CA MET A 201 6.09 -10.12 -18.22
C MET A 201 6.81 -11.17 -19.09
N GLU A 202 6.51 -11.22 -20.38
CA GLU A 202 7.22 -12.06 -21.35
C GLU A 202 8.72 -11.72 -21.41
N ASP A 203 9.06 -10.43 -21.48
CA ASP A 203 10.46 -9.96 -21.46
C ASP A 203 11.16 -10.27 -20.13
N GLU A 204 10.46 -10.13 -19.00
CA GLU A 204 10.98 -10.54 -17.69
C GLU A 204 11.26 -12.05 -17.63
N ARG A 205 10.33 -12.90 -18.09
CA ARG A 205 10.55 -14.35 -18.19
C ARG A 205 11.79 -14.64 -19.03
N TYR A 206 11.87 -14.03 -20.22
CA TYR A 206 12.99 -14.21 -21.13
C TYR A 206 14.33 -13.82 -20.47
N LYS A 207 14.38 -12.70 -19.74
CA LYS A 207 15.60 -12.27 -19.03
C LYS A 207 16.00 -13.23 -17.91
N ILE A 208 15.04 -13.80 -17.18
CA ILE A 208 15.30 -14.79 -16.12
C ILE A 208 15.91 -16.05 -16.73
N LEU A 209 15.29 -16.60 -17.77
CA LEU A 209 15.72 -17.86 -18.39
C LEU A 209 17.11 -17.75 -19.04
N ASN A 210 17.40 -16.61 -19.69
CA ASN A 210 18.71 -16.38 -20.29
C ASN A 210 19.79 -15.93 -19.29
N GLY A 211 19.47 -15.84 -17.99
CA GLY A 211 20.40 -15.39 -16.96
C GLY A 211 20.81 -13.91 -17.07
N ARG A 212 20.10 -13.10 -17.88
CA ARG A 212 20.31 -11.63 -17.93
C ARG A 212 19.84 -10.96 -16.65
N LEU A 213 18.88 -11.57 -15.96
CA LEU A 213 18.37 -11.15 -14.67
C LEU A 213 18.71 -12.22 -13.64
N ASP A 214 19.74 -11.96 -12.84
CA ASP A 214 20.19 -12.85 -11.78
C ASP A 214 20.14 -12.13 -10.42
N PHE A 215 18.98 -12.22 -9.77
CA PHE A 215 18.80 -11.66 -8.44
C PHE A 215 19.43 -12.52 -7.33
N GLU A 216 19.75 -13.79 -7.60
CA GLU A 216 20.42 -14.65 -6.61
C GLU A 216 21.80 -14.08 -6.30
N ARG A 217 22.55 -13.72 -7.35
CA ARG A 217 23.85 -13.06 -7.22
C ARG A 217 23.73 -11.70 -6.53
N ILE A 218 22.71 -10.90 -6.89
CA ILE A 218 22.50 -9.57 -6.31
C ILE A 218 22.21 -9.67 -4.80
N ILE A 219 21.30 -10.55 -4.40
CA ILE A 219 20.95 -10.79 -2.99
C ILE A 219 22.19 -11.27 -2.22
N ALA A 220 22.94 -12.24 -2.77
CA ALA A 220 24.16 -12.75 -2.14
C ALA A 220 25.22 -11.65 -1.93
N LEU A 221 25.41 -10.77 -2.91
CA LEU A 221 26.33 -9.63 -2.79
C LEU A 221 25.88 -8.63 -1.72
N HIS A 222 24.58 -8.35 -1.61
CA HIS A 222 24.05 -7.48 -0.57
C HIS A 222 24.23 -8.09 0.83
N LEU A 223 23.92 -9.37 1.00
CA LEU A 223 24.14 -10.09 2.25
C LEU A 223 25.61 -10.09 2.67
N ALA A 224 26.54 -10.40 1.74
CA ALA A 224 27.97 -10.38 2.03
C ALA A 224 28.45 -8.99 2.48
N LYS A 225 27.97 -7.92 1.85
CA LYS A 225 28.31 -6.54 2.23
C LYS A 225 27.76 -6.17 3.61
N VAL A 226 26.51 -6.54 3.91
CA VAL A 226 25.89 -6.27 5.21
C VAL A 226 26.59 -7.06 6.33
N ASN A 227 26.91 -8.33 6.09
CA ASN A 227 27.63 -9.16 7.06
C ASN A 227 29.00 -8.57 7.41
N LYS A 228 29.74 -8.09 6.41
CA LYS A 228 31.03 -7.42 6.66
C LYS A 228 30.87 -6.15 7.51
N LYS A 229 29.80 -5.37 7.29
CA LYS A 229 29.52 -4.17 8.10
C LYS A 229 29.15 -4.56 9.53
N LEU A 230 28.33 -5.60 9.69
CA LEU A 230 27.97 -6.16 10.98
C LEU A 230 29.21 -6.58 11.76
N GLU A 231 30.13 -7.34 11.15
CA GLU A 231 31.40 -7.76 11.76
C GLU A 231 32.22 -6.57 12.28
N VAL A 232 32.35 -5.50 11.49
CA VAL A 232 33.09 -4.29 11.89
C VAL A 232 32.39 -3.59 13.06
N THR A 233 31.07 -3.38 12.97
CA THR A 233 30.31 -2.73 14.04
C THR A 233 30.31 -3.56 15.32
N SER A 234 30.22 -4.88 15.20
CA SER A 234 30.16 -5.80 16.33
C SER A 234 31.50 -5.87 17.05
N ALA A 235 32.62 -5.90 16.30
CA ALA A 235 33.97 -5.86 16.86
C ALA A 235 34.23 -4.56 17.62
N PHE A 236 33.86 -3.41 17.05
CA PHE A 236 33.96 -2.12 17.74
C PHE A 236 33.14 -2.09 19.04
N LEU A 237 31.93 -2.63 19.03
CA LEU A 237 31.09 -2.71 20.23
C LEU A 237 31.64 -3.70 21.28
N ASP A 238 32.35 -4.75 20.87
CA ASP A 238 33.01 -5.68 21.80
C ASP A 238 34.23 -5.06 22.49
N GLU A 239 34.97 -4.20 21.78
CA GLU A 239 36.10 -3.44 22.32
C GLU A 239 35.65 -2.36 23.31
N GLU A 240 34.60 -1.62 22.98
CA GLU A 240 34.06 -0.51 23.81
C GLU A 240 33.07 -0.99 24.90
N GLY A 241 32.58 -2.23 24.82
CA GLY A 241 31.69 -2.88 25.77
C GLY A 241 30.19 -2.86 25.39
N ARG A 242 29.58 -4.05 25.27
CA ARG A 242 28.14 -4.22 24.99
C ARG A 242 27.27 -4.27 26.27
N PRO A 243 26.07 -3.66 26.29
CA PRO A 243 25.52 -2.61 25.44
C PRO A 243 25.37 -1.26 26.18
N ARG A 244 25.28 -0.14 25.44
CA ARG A 244 24.83 1.14 26.04
C ARG A 244 23.37 0.96 26.53
N PRO A 245 23.06 1.34 27.79
CA PRO A 245 21.87 0.88 28.52
C PRO A 245 20.50 1.21 27.89
N VAL A 246 20.46 2.12 26.91
CA VAL A 246 19.21 2.64 26.30
C VAL A 246 18.59 1.67 25.28
N LYS A 247 19.29 0.62 24.80
CA LYS A 247 18.85 -0.18 23.63
C LYS A 247 18.67 -1.68 23.84
N LYS A 248 18.88 -2.20 25.07
CA LYS A 248 18.63 -3.62 25.41
C LYS A 248 17.21 -4.08 25.06
N LYS A 249 16.21 -3.19 25.20
CA LYS A 249 14.82 -3.48 24.89
C LYS A 249 14.60 -3.65 23.38
N MET A 250 15.13 -2.76 22.53
CA MET A 250 15.05 -2.90 21.07
C MET A 250 15.78 -4.15 20.58
N GLN A 251 16.95 -4.46 21.14
CA GLN A 251 17.69 -5.67 20.79
C GLN A 251 16.89 -6.93 21.14
N LYS A 252 16.23 -6.96 22.32
CA LYS A 252 15.30 -8.03 22.70
C LYS A 252 14.05 -8.10 21.81
N ASP A 253 13.48 -6.95 21.41
CA ASP A 253 12.32 -6.90 20.52
C ASP A 253 12.68 -7.41 19.11
N ILE A 254 13.90 -7.11 18.63
CA ILE A 254 14.46 -7.63 17.37
C ILE A 254 14.74 -9.13 17.47
N GLU A 255 15.39 -9.57 18.55
CA GLU A 255 15.63 -11.00 18.81
C GLU A 255 14.31 -11.78 18.95
N GLY A 256 13.28 -11.17 19.54
CA GLY A 256 11.91 -11.71 19.60
C GLY A 256 11.16 -11.71 18.26
N MET A 257 11.44 -10.75 17.36
CA MET A 257 10.97 -10.81 15.96
C MET A 257 11.55 -12.02 15.19
N PHE A 258 12.65 -12.61 15.69
CA PHE A 258 13.39 -13.70 15.05
C PHE A 258 13.41 -14.99 15.88
N ASP A 259 12.54 -15.13 16.89
CA ASP A 259 12.30 -16.43 17.54
C ASP A 259 11.77 -17.41 16.48
N GLU A 260 12.16 -18.69 16.53
CA GLU A 260 11.72 -19.71 15.56
C GLU A 260 10.19 -19.94 15.61
N ARG A 261 9.52 -19.36 16.61
CA ARG A 261 8.06 -19.26 16.75
C ARG A 261 7.44 -18.15 15.90
N PHE A 262 8.22 -17.21 15.40
CA PHE A 262 7.82 -16.39 14.27
C PHE A 262 7.96 -17.26 13.02
N THR A 263 7.01 -18.17 12.86
CA THR A 263 6.86 -18.95 11.65
C THR A 263 6.76 -17.96 10.50
N ALA A 264 7.72 -17.97 9.58
CA ALA A 264 7.64 -17.26 8.31
C ALA A 264 6.60 -17.90 7.37
N ASP A 265 5.48 -18.36 7.95
CA ASP A 265 4.34 -18.86 7.23
C ASP A 265 3.25 -17.79 7.33
N PRO A 266 3.10 -16.92 6.31
CA PRO A 266 2.01 -15.94 6.26
C PRO A 266 0.62 -16.60 6.12
N LEU A 267 0.51 -17.93 6.20
CA LEU A 267 -0.68 -18.72 5.92
C LEU A 267 -1.17 -19.60 7.08
N SER A 268 -0.64 -19.50 8.30
CA SER A 268 -1.37 -20.06 9.44
C SER A 268 -2.57 -19.16 9.77
N PRO A 269 -3.78 -19.73 9.97
CA PRO A 269 -4.94 -18.92 10.35
C PRO A 269 -4.66 -18.21 11.69
N PRO A 270 -5.11 -16.95 11.87
CA PRO A 270 -4.79 -16.18 13.05
C PRO A 270 -5.31 -16.90 14.30
N VAL A 271 -4.43 -17.11 15.28
CA VAL A 271 -4.85 -17.57 16.61
C VAL A 271 -5.47 -16.36 17.31
N LEU A 272 -6.80 -16.36 17.46
CA LEU A 272 -7.51 -15.36 18.25
C LEU A 272 -7.01 -15.39 19.70
N ASP A 273 -6.80 -14.21 20.27
CA ASP A 273 -6.50 -14.05 21.69
C ASP A 273 -7.61 -14.74 22.52
N PRO A 274 -7.30 -15.64 23.46
CA PRO A 274 -8.31 -16.38 24.24
C PRO A 274 -9.30 -15.48 24.99
N GLU A 275 -8.97 -14.20 25.18
CA GLU A 275 -9.86 -13.21 25.79
C GLU A 275 -10.90 -12.61 24.81
N TRP A 276 -10.73 -12.78 23.50
CA TRP A 276 -11.59 -12.21 22.46
C TRP A 276 -12.66 -13.21 21.98
N LYS A 277 -13.48 -13.67 22.92
CA LYS A 277 -14.73 -14.41 22.60
C LYS A 277 -15.89 -13.43 22.50
N GLU A 278 -15.92 -12.62 21.46
CA GLU A 278 -17.11 -11.83 21.16
C GLU A 278 -18.14 -12.74 20.46
N LEU A 279 -19.31 -12.89 21.09
CA LEU A 279 -20.45 -13.60 20.48
C LEU A 279 -20.96 -12.77 19.28
N PRO A 280 -21.40 -13.41 18.18
CA PRO A 280 -22.00 -12.68 17.06
C PRO A 280 -23.21 -11.87 17.54
N LEU A 281 -23.29 -10.61 17.12
CA LEU A 281 -24.37 -9.66 17.46
C LEU A 281 -25.76 -10.10 16.98
N ILE A 282 -25.84 -11.17 16.16
CA ILE A 282 -27.08 -11.70 15.59
C ILE A 282 -27.30 -13.13 16.13
N PRO A 283 -28.40 -13.40 16.85
CA PRO A 283 -28.69 -14.74 17.35
C PRO A 283 -29.02 -15.70 16.19
N GLY A 284 -28.13 -16.65 15.90
CA GLY A 284 -28.42 -17.79 15.02
C GLY A 284 -27.39 -18.13 13.92
N GLU A 285 -26.38 -17.30 13.69
CA GLU A 285 -25.29 -17.65 12.75
C GLU A 285 -24.29 -18.60 13.43
N LYS A 286 -24.05 -19.78 12.81
CA LYS A 286 -23.01 -20.72 13.24
C LYS A 286 -21.72 -20.43 12.47
N GLU A 287 -20.60 -20.48 13.19
CA GLU A 287 -19.24 -20.16 12.75
C GLU A 287 -18.67 -21.09 11.65
N ASP A 288 -19.38 -22.16 11.30
CA ASP A 288 -18.90 -23.20 10.38
C ASP A 288 -18.96 -22.82 8.89
N ASP A 289 -19.68 -21.76 8.51
CA ASP A 289 -19.87 -21.38 7.10
C ASP A 289 -18.67 -20.59 6.49
N MET A 290 -17.61 -20.35 7.28
CA MET A 290 -16.43 -19.56 6.89
C MET A 290 -15.10 -20.32 6.97
N LYS A 291 -15.08 -21.65 6.87
CA LYS A 291 -13.82 -22.40 6.74
C LYS A 291 -13.36 -22.41 5.27
N PRO A 292 -12.16 -21.92 4.94
CA PRO A 292 -11.54 -22.23 3.66
C PRO A 292 -11.35 -23.74 3.54
N LEU A 293 -11.42 -24.28 2.32
CA LEU A 293 -11.14 -25.69 2.04
C LEU A 293 -9.67 -26.02 2.42
N GLU A 294 -9.45 -26.38 3.68
CA GLU A 294 -8.20 -27.00 4.13
C GLU A 294 -8.11 -28.37 3.46
N ASN A 295 -7.16 -28.49 2.53
CA ASN A 295 -6.43 -29.70 2.07
C ASN A 295 -6.13 -29.65 0.57
N VAL A 296 -5.21 -28.77 0.16
CA VAL A 296 -4.59 -28.82 -1.19
C VAL A 296 -3.07 -29.02 -1.13
N PHE A 297 -2.46 -29.06 0.07
CA PHE A 297 -1.03 -29.35 0.21
C PHE A 297 -0.81 -30.74 0.83
N PRO A 298 -0.12 -31.67 0.14
CA PRO A 298 0.19 -32.98 0.69
C PRO A 298 1.15 -32.82 1.87
N GLY A 299 0.75 -33.37 3.02
CA GLY A 299 1.54 -33.35 4.25
C GLY A 299 2.93 -33.95 4.06
N LYS A 300 3.92 -33.27 4.64
CA LYS A 300 5.17 -33.92 5.02
C LYS A 300 4.87 -34.82 6.23
N ASN A 301 4.82 -36.11 5.99
CA ASN A 301 4.97 -37.10 7.05
C ASN A 301 6.37 -36.98 7.65
N LYS A 302 6.45 -36.48 8.89
CA LYS A 302 7.11 -37.07 10.06
C LYS A 302 7.38 -36.01 11.12
#